data_AF-A0A6A7WBA7-F1
#
_entry.id   AF-A0A6A7WBA7-F1
#
_cell.length_a   1.000
_cell.length_b   1.000
_cell.length_c   1.000
_cell.angle_alpha   90.00
_cell.angle_beta   90.00
_cell.angle_gamma   90.00
#
_symmetry.space_group_name_H-M   'P 1'
#
loop_
_entity.id
_entity.type
_entity.pdbx_description
1 polymer ?
#
loop_
_entity_poly.entity_id
_entity_poly.type
_entity_poly.pdbx_seq_one_letter_code
_entity_poly.pdbx_strand_id
1 'polypeptide(L)'
;MSHQKFPNGYWTDEKVVKESQKYHTRIEFKLNSPTACKLAYQRKLIDEMTWLKTDRHKKRGPRKEHKYTKDVILSIVKQNNCVTITDLRLLNEYAYNQAKKKGWLDDLGLIRPKHENGFWTKEEVLKVSKKYPSKMDFQKNEPTAYKWAGEYGILDKMVWMKPHNYDERKDEHNSTVYAYVDKVNNVAYVGLTIDSNNRKRRHKYDSNSAVRKYFGQNIPEPIILKNGLTVLESQYYEDFYKKQYVKEGYLLLNVASTGINTGSTGGIVKWTSKEKVFEESKKYHSRSEFKRKAGGAYNHAKHNKWLDEMTWLKTPERKISWTHDVVIEESHKYEYKCDFRKNAGGAYQTASEKGWLKEMDWLKDRKKPHNYWTKERVFAESHKYSNKKEFRNKSKGAFIKAMIKGWLPEMVWLKPLPLGIISKWTNEAIIEESKKYSSRTEFAINSPTAYQHACKDKNIFSEMPWIKDKKKPDGYWDVKEHVLEEGKKYKNRTAFSVGAYTAWKKAKKYGWIDEIEWATR
;
A
#
# COMPACT_ATOMS: atom_id res chain seq x y z
N MET A 1 25.22 -25.24 6.32
CA MET A 1 26.40 -25.78 5.63
C MET A 1 27.18 -24.60 5.06
N SER A 2 28.47 -24.49 5.39
CA SER A 2 29.33 -23.38 4.99
C SER A 2 29.51 -23.34 3.48
N HIS A 3 29.24 -22.19 2.85
CA HIS A 3 29.53 -21.98 1.44
C HIS A 3 31.05 -21.83 1.27
N GLN A 4 31.72 -22.93 0.95
CA GLN A 4 33.16 -22.94 0.64
C GLN A 4 33.40 -22.04 -0.58
N LYS A 5 34.00 -20.86 -0.36
CA LYS A 5 34.32 -19.92 -1.44
C LYS A 5 35.61 -20.37 -2.12
N PHE A 6 35.50 -20.80 -3.36
CA PHE A 6 36.66 -21.15 -4.19
C PHE A 6 37.25 -19.91 -4.86
N PRO A 7 38.57 -19.88 -5.12
CA PRO A 7 39.24 -18.79 -5.85
C PRO A 7 38.66 -18.55 -7.24
N ASN A 8 38.81 -17.32 -7.76
CA ASN A 8 38.43 -16.99 -9.12
C ASN A 8 39.18 -17.87 -10.13
N GLY A 9 38.46 -18.47 -11.08
CA GLY A 9 39.02 -19.41 -12.06
C GLY A 9 39.05 -20.88 -11.61
N TYR A 10 38.62 -21.21 -10.39
CA TYR A 10 38.58 -22.59 -9.91
C TYR A 10 37.66 -23.51 -10.73
N TRP A 11 36.52 -22.98 -11.20
CA TRP A 11 35.49 -23.71 -11.94
C TRP A 11 35.74 -23.72 -13.46
N THR A 12 36.46 -24.73 -13.92
CA THR A 12 36.52 -25.12 -15.34
C THR A 12 35.28 -25.93 -15.72
N ASP A 13 34.98 -26.05 -17.02
CA ASP A 13 33.80 -26.79 -17.51
C ASP A 13 33.84 -28.26 -17.08
N GLU A 14 35.02 -28.90 -17.17
CA GLU A 14 35.27 -30.26 -16.67
C GLU A 14 34.98 -30.42 -15.17
N LYS A 15 35.38 -29.44 -14.35
CA LYS A 15 35.13 -29.47 -12.90
C LYS A 15 33.65 -29.28 -12.57
N VAL A 16 32.95 -28.43 -13.33
CA VAL A 16 31.51 -28.24 -13.18
C VAL A 16 30.75 -29.52 -13.54
N VAL A 17 31.16 -30.22 -14.62
CA VAL A 17 30.63 -31.52 -15.01
C VAL A 17 30.90 -32.58 -13.92
N LYS A 18 32.15 -32.71 -13.47
CA LYS A 18 32.53 -33.66 -12.41
C LYS A 18 31.80 -33.41 -11.09
N GLU A 19 31.57 -32.14 -10.73
CA GLU A 19 30.81 -31.80 -9.53
C GLU A 19 29.33 -32.17 -9.66
N SER A 20 28.74 -31.97 -10.84
CA SER A 20 27.33 -32.29 -11.07
C SER A 20 27.03 -33.79 -11.03
N GLN A 21 28.02 -34.66 -11.28
CA GLN A 21 27.89 -36.13 -11.17
C GLN A 21 27.66 -36.62 -9.73
N LYS A 22 27.90 -35.78 -8.72
CA LYS A 22 27.63 -36.09 -7.32
C LYS A 22 26.14 -36.05 -6.96
N TYR A 23 25.28 -35.60 -7.87
CA TYR A 23 23.86 -35.36 -7.61
C TYR A 23 22.97 -36.07 -8.63
N HIS A 24 21.74 -36.39 -8.23
CA HIS A 24 20.80 -37.14 -9.08
C HIS A 24 19.76 -36.24 -9.75
N THR A 25 19.49 -35.07 -9.16
CA THR A 25 18.51 -34.09 -9.66
C THR A 25 19.10 -32.69 -9.80
N ARG A 26 18.52 -31.88 -10.70
CA ARG A 26 18.94 -30.48 -10.91
C ARG A 26 18.73 -29.62 -9.65
N ILE A 27 17.75 -29.94 -8.80
CA ILE A 27 17.48 -29.22 -7.54
C ILE A 27 18.54 -29.53 -6.48
N GLU A 28 18.91 -30.80 -6.30
CA GLU A 28 19.98 -31.19 -5.38
C GLU A 28 21.32 -30.55 -5.75
N PHE A 29 21.63 -30.52 -7.05
CA PHE A 29 22.82 -29.84 -7.56
C PHE A 29 22.80 -28.34 -7.23
N LYS A 30 21.65 -27.67 -7.41
CA LYS A 30 21.48 -26.25 -7.09
C LYS A 30 21.61 -25.94 -5.60
N LEU A 31 21.08 -26.79 -4.74
CA LEU A 31 21.08 -26.58 -3.28
C LEU A 31 22.47 -26.81 -2.68
N ASN A 32 23.15 -27.86 -3.13
CA ASN A 32 24.41 -28.28 -2.53
C ASN A 32 25.65 -27.66 -3.20
N SER A 33 25.57 -27.31 -4.49
CA SER A 33 26.66 -26.64 -5.23
C SER A 33 26.14 -25.48 -6.10
N PRO A 34 25.63 -24.40 -5.47
CA PRO A 34 24.93 -23.32 -6.18
C PRO A 34 25.80 -22.56 -7.17
N THR A 35 27.10 -22.40 -6.89
CA THR A 35 28.04 -21.71 -7.77
C THR A 35 28.36 -22.51 -9.03
N ALA A 36 28.60 -23.82 -8.89
CA ALA A 36 28.83 -24.71 -10.03
C ALA A 36 27.56 -24.86 -10.87
N CYS A 37 26.40 -25.01 -10.22
CA CYS A 37 25.10 -25.09 -10.88
C CYS A 37 24.80 -23.81 -11.69
N LYS A 38 25.06 -22.63 -11.12
CA LYS A 38 24.89 -21.34 -11.84
C LYS A 38 25.78 -21.26 -13.08
N LEU A 39 27.05 -21.67 -12.99
CA LEU A 39 27.96 -21.70 -14.12
C LEU A 39 27.51 -22.70 -15.19
N ALA A 40 26.99 -23.87 -14.81
CA ALA A 40 26.43 -24.84 -15.73
C ALA A 40 25.26 -24.27 -16.55
N TYR A 41 24.37 -23.48 -15.94
CA TYR A 41 23.30 -22.77 -16.66
C TYR A 41 23.83 -21.65 -17.56
N GLN A 42 24.79 -20.85 -17.07
CA GLN A 42 25.35 -19.72 -17.83
C GLN A 42 26.13 -20.18 -19.07
N ARG A 43 26.82 -21.32 -18.97
CA ARG A 43 27.63 -21.90 -20.04
C ARG A 43 26.88 -22.96 -20.86
N LYS A 44 25.59 -23.17 -20.61
CA LYS A 44 24.72 -24.19 -21.27
C LYS A 44 25.16 -25.65 -21.09
N LEU A 45 26.15 -25.94 -20.24
CA LEU A 45 26.58 -27.31 -19.90
C LEU A 45 25.48 -28.14 -19.23
N ILE A 46 24.49 -27.48 -18.60
CA ILE A 46 23.39 -28.15 -17.89
C ILE A 46 22.53 -29.05 -18.80
N ASP A 47 22.49 -28.76 -20.09
CA ASP A 47 21.73 -29.53 -21.08
C ASP A 47 22.46 -30.81 -21.50
N GLU A 48 23.78 -30.84 -21.36
CA GLU A 48 24.65 -32.01 -21.63
C GLU A 48 24.71 -32.98 -20.42
N MET A 49 24.30 -32.53 -19.23
CA MET A 49 24.29 -33.32 -17.99
C MET A 49 23.09 -34.27 -17.91
N THR A 50 23.04 -35.26 -18.80
CA THR A 50 21.91 -36.19 -18.98
C THR A 50 21.62 -37.09 -17.77
N TRP A 51 22.57 -37.26 -16.85
CA TRP A 51 22.39 -38.01 -15.59
C TRP A 51 21.53 -37.27 -14.56
N LEU A 52 21.42 -35.94 -14.66
CA LEU A 52 20.53 -35.17 -13.79
C LEU A 52 19.09 -35.33 -14.28
N LYS A 53 18.31 -36.14 -13.56
CA LYS A 53 16.90 -36.37 -13.91
C LYS A 53 16.10 -35.06 -13.89
N THR A 54 15.26 -34.87 -14.89
CA THR A 54 14.30 -33.76 -14.93
C THR A 54 13.25 -33.95 -13.85
N ASP A 55 12.90 -32.86 -13.17
CA ASP A 55 11.88 -32.88 -12.12
C ASP A 55 10.57 -33.44 -12.68
N ARG A 56 10.04 -34.50 -12.03
CA ARG A 56 8.64 -34.89 -12.24
C ARG A 56 7.77 -33.76 -11.70
N HIS A 57 7.28 -32.90 -12.59
CA HIS A 57 6.18 -32.00 -12.26
C HIS A 57 5.08 -32.81 -11.57
N LYS A 58 4.62 -32.34 -10.40
CA LYS A 58 3.39 -32.83 -9.76
C LYS A 58 2.34 -33.03 -10.86
N LYS A 59 1.78 -34.25 -10.98
CA LYS A 59 0.76 -34.60 -11.96
C LYS A 59 -0.26 -33.46 -12.03
N ARG A 60 -0.25 -32.71 -13.15
CA ARG A 60 -1.31 -31.74 -13.42
C ARG A 60 -2.60 -32.54 -13.50
N GLY A 61 -3.57 -32.21 -12.64
CA GLY A 61 -4.91 -32.77 -12.70
C GLY A 61 -5.54 -32.58 -14.09
N PRO A 62 -6.68 -33.24 -14.38
CA PRO A 62 -7.29 -33.24 -15.71
C PRO A 62 -7.58 -31.81 -16.19
N ARG A 63 -7.54 -31.62 -17.53
CA ARG A 63 -7.70 -30.31 -18.20
C ARG A 63 -8.97 -29.59 -17.72
N LYS A 64 -8.93 -28.25 -17.75
CA LYS A 64 -9.90 -27.24 -17.26
C LYS A 64 -11.39 -27.49 -17.62
N GLU A 65 -11.68 -28.42 -18.52
CA GLU A 65 -13.01 -28.75 -19.04
C GLU A 65 -13.66 -29.96 -18.38
N HIS A 66 -12.91 -30.81 -17.66
CA HIS A 66 -13.50 -31.87 -16.83
C HIS A 66 -13.90 -31.31 -15.45
N LYS A 67 -15.10 -30.73 -15.36
CA LYS A 67 -15.73 -30.38 -14.08
C LYS A 67 -16.38 -31.63 -13.51
N TYR A 68 -15.92 -32.08 -12.35
CA TYR A 68 -16.62 -33.11 -11.58
C TYR A 68 -18.01 -32.61 -11.20
N THR A 69 -19.05 -33.33 -11.63
CA THR A 69 -20.40 -33.18 -11.09
C THR A 69 -20.49 -33.91 -9.75
N LYS A 70 -21.47 -33.55 -8.92
CA LYS A 70 -21.69 -34.20 -7.62
C LYS A 70 -21.83 -35.72 -7.76
N ASP A 71 -22.50 -36.19 -8.80
CA ASP A 71 -22.72 -37.62 -9.07
C ASP A 71 -21.43 -38.37 -9.43
N VAL A 72 -20.52 -37.72 -10.17
CA VAL A 72 -19.21 -38.32 -10.49
C VAL A 72 -18.34 -38.40 -9.23
N ILE A 73 -18.45 -37.45 -8.32
CA ILE A 73 -17.73 -37.52 -7.03
C ILE A 73 -18.33 -38.64 -6.16
N LEU A 74 -19.66 -38.79 -6.14
CA LEU A 74 -20.34 -39.89 -5.45
C LEU A 74 -19.96 -41.26 -6.02
N SER A 75 -19.85 -41.40 -7.34
CA SER A 75 -19.43 -42.66 -7.95
C SER A 75 -17.98 -43.01 -7.60
N ILE A 76 -17.08 -42.01 -7.58
CA ILE A 76 -15.69 -42.19 -7.14
C ILE A 76 -15.63 -42.64 -5.68
N VAL A 77 -16.40 -41.98 -4.80
CA VAL A 77 -16.49 -42.34 -3.38
C VAL A 77 -16.96 -43.78 -3.20
N LYS A 78 -18.01 -44.19 -3.91
CA LYS A 78 -18.56 -45.56 -3.85
C LYS A 78 -17.60 -46.60 -4.43
N GLN A 79 -16.98 -46.33 -5.58
CA GLN A 79 -16.06 -47.27 -6.24
C GLN A 79 -14.79 -47.53 -5.43
N ASN A 80 -14.34 -46.54 -4.65
CA ASN A 80 -13.09 -46.63 -3.88
C ASN A 80 -13.34 -46.81 -2.37
N ASN A 81 -14.58 -47.13 -1.97
CA ASN A 81 -14.99 -47.29 -0.56
C ASN A 81 -14.44 -46.19 0.36
N CYS A 82 -14.50 -44.93 -0.06
CA CYS A 82 -14.06 -43.82 0.78
C CYS A 82 -14.99 -43.70 1.99
N VAL A 83 -14.44 -43.77 3.20
CA VAL A 83 -15.21 -43.65 4.45
C VAL A 83 -15.14 -42.22 4.97
N THR A 84 -13.98 -41.55 4.78
CA THR A 84 -13.73 -40.22 5.30
C THR A 84 -13.51 -39.15 4.23
N ILE A 85 -13.68 -37.87 4.60
CA ILE A 85 -13.30 -36.74 3.74
C ILE A 85 -11.80 -36.76 3.41
N THR A 86 -10.97 -37.27 4.33
CA THR A 86 -9.52 -37.40 4.10
C THR A 86 -9.23 -38.45 3.04
N ASP A 87 -9.97 -39.56 3.00
CA ASP A 87 -9.84 -40.60 1.98
C ASP A 87 -10.13 -40.01 0.60
N LEU A 88 -11.21 -39.22 0.46
CA LEU A 88 -11.52 -38.51 -0.78
C LEU A 88 -10.43 -37.52 -1.18
N ARG A 89 -9.85 -36.78 -0.22
CA ARG A 89 -8.78 -35.81 -0.47
C ARG A 89 -7.49 -36.49 -0.94
N LEU A 90 -7.12 -37.61 -0.33
CA LEU A 90 -5.93 -38.38 -0.68
C LEU A 90 -6.10 -39.09 -2.01
N LEU A 91 -7.30 -39.62 -2.28
CA LEU A 91 -7.65 -40.27 -3.54
C LEU A 91 -7.68 -39.27 -4.71
N ASN A 92 -8.38 -38.15 -4.53
CA ASN A 92 -8.57 -37.15 -5.57
C ASN A 92 -8.75 -35.74 -4.98
N GLU A 93 -7.62 -35.06 -4.79
CA GLU A 93 -7.55 -33.70 -4.25
C GLU A 93 -8.40 -32.70 -5.06
N TYR A 94 -8.52 -32.89 -6.36
CA TYR A 94 -9.28 -31.98 -7.23
C TYR A 94 -10.79 -32.16 -7.03
N ALA A 95 -11.28 -33.40 -6.92
CA ALA A 95 -12.66 -33.70 -6.58
C ALA A 95 -13.03 -33.14 -5.20
N TYR A 96 -12.15 -33.31 -4.19
CA TYR A 96 -12.32 -32.72 -2.87
C TYR A 96 -12.43 -31.19 -2.93
N ASN A 97 -11.52 -30.52 -3.65
CA ASN A 97 -11.52 -29.06 -3.75
C ASN A 97 -12.75 -28.52 -4.50
N GLN A 98 -13.25 -29.24 -5.51
CA GLN A 98 -14.51 -28.90 -6.20
C GLN A 98 -15.71 -29.07 -5.27
N ALA A 99 -15.82 -30.21 -4.57
CA ALA A 99 -16.89 -30.46 -3.59
C ALA A 99 -16.88 -29.39 -2.48
N LYS A 100 -15.70 -29.02 -1.97
CA LYS A 100 -15.54 -27.94 -0.99
C LYS A 100 -16.01 -26.59 -1.52
N LYS A 101 -15.58 -26.22 -2.73
CA LYS A 101 -15.93 -24.93 -3.35
C LYS A 101 -17.42 -24.82 -3.68
N LYS A 102 -18.08 -25.94 -3.93
CA LYS A 102 -19.49 -26.02 -4.30
C LYS A 102 -20.43 -26.38 -3.13
N GLY A 103 -19.88 -26.60 -1.92
CA GLY A 103 -20.67 -26.92 -0.73
C GLY A 103 -21.24 -28.34 -0.70
N TRP A 104 -20.70 -29.27 -1.48
CA TRP A 104 -21.23 -30.64 -1.60
C TRP A 104 -20.71 -31.61 -0.55
N LEU A 105 -19.77 -31.22 0.31
CA LEU A 105 -19.08 -32.14 1.23
C LEU A 105 -20.01 -32.84 2.23
N ASP A 106 -21.06 -32.15 2.70
CA ASP A 106 -22.04 -32.72 3.63
C ASP A 106 -22.96 -33.74 2.93
N ASP A 107 -23.23 -33.51 1.64
CA ASP A 107 -24.10 -34.37 0.83
C ASP A 107 -23.42 -35.66 0.38
N LEU A 108 -22.10 -35.79 0.55
CA LEU A 108 -21.33 -36.98 0.16
C LEU A 108 -21.41 -38.10 1.21
N GLY A 109 -22.01 -37.85 2.38
CA GLY A 109 -22.14 -38.84 3.45
C GLY A 109 -20.80 -39.31 4.05
N LEU A 110 -19.70 -38.61 3.77
CA LEU A 110 -18.36 -38.97 4.24
C LEU A 110 -18.16 -38.53 5.68
N ILE A 111 -17.60 -39.44 6.50
CA ILE A 111 -17.25 -39.15 7.87
C ILE A 111 -16.15 -38.09 7.88
N ARG A 112 -16.38 -36.97 8.56
CA ARG A 112 -15.32 -35.99 8.80
C ARG A 112 -14.36 -36.66 9.80
N PRO A 113 -13.11 -36.93 9.43
CA PRO A 113 -12.19 -37.50 10.40
C PRO A 113 -12.03 -36.47 11.53
N LYS A 114 -12.05 -36.95 12.77
CA LYS A 114 -11.55 -36.17 13.91
C LYS A 114 -10.13 -35.77 13.54
N HIS A 115 -9.91 -34.49 13.28
CA HIS A 115 -8.61 -33.97 12.84
C HIS A 115 -7.52 -34.40 13.83
N GLU A 116 -6.30 -34.62 13.34
CA GLU A 116 -5.10 -34.86 14.16
C GLU A 116 -4.79 -33.72 15.17
N ASN A 117 -5.54 -32.61 15.15
CA ASN A 117 -5.54 -31.54 16.16
C ASN A 117 -6.87 -31.49 16.97
N GLY A 118 -7.49 -32.64 17.22
CA GLY A 118 -8.84 -32.79 17.77
C GLY A 118 -9.02 -32.40 19.24
N PHE A 119 -8.76 -31.16 19.62
CA PHE A 119 -9.04 -30.68 20.98
C PHE A 119 -10.27 -29.75 21.06
N TRP A 120 -10.57 -28.98 20.02
CA TRP A 120 -11.51 -27.85 20.14
C TRP A 120 -12.90 -28.14 19.56
N THR A 121 -13.84 -28.43 20.47
CA THR A 121 -15.29 -28.35 20.21
C THR A 121 -15.85 -27.03 20.76
N LYS A 122 -17.08 -26.66 20.39
CA LYS A 122 -17.75 -25.47 20.97
C LYS A 122 -17.78 -25.54 22.50
N GLU A 123 -18.06 -26.72 23.05
CA GLU A 123 -18.13 -26.96 24.49
C GLU A 123 -16.75 -26.85 25.16
N GLU A 124 -15.71 -27.44 24.55
CA GLU A 124 -14.36 -27.39 25.13
C GLU A 124 -13.76 -25.98 25.07
N VAL A 125 -14.02 -25.24 23.97
CA VAL A 125 -13.63 -23.82 23.86
C VAL A 125 -14.37 -22.97 24.90
N LEU A 126 -15.66 -23.22 25.16
CA LEU A 126 -16.41 -22.52 26.21
C LEU A 126 -15.89 -22.87 27.62
N LYS A 127 -15.48 -24.12 27.85
CA LYS A 127 -14.90 -24.56 29.11
C LYS A 127 -13.53 -23.93 29.38
N VAL A 128 -12.65 -23.91 28.38
CA VAL A 128 -11.31 -23.32 28.50
C VAL A 128 -11.37 -21.79 28.60
N SER A 129 -12.24 -21.15 27.81
CA SER A 129 -12.44 -19.70 27.87
C SER A 129 -12.94 -19.20 29.22
N LYS A 130 -13.71 -19.99 29.99
CA LYS A 130 -14.11 -19.65 31.37
C LYS A 130 -12.94 -19.53 32.36
N LYS A 131 -11.76 -20.08 32.05
CA LYS A 131 -10.56 -19.96 32.89
C LYS A 131 -9.91 -18.58 32.80
N TYR A 132 -10.25 -17.77 31.79
CA TYR A 132 -9.59 -16.50 31.52
C TYR A 132 -10.54 -15.32 31.73
N PRO A 133 -10.08 -14.25 32.42
CA PRO A 133 -10.92 -13.10 32.72
C PRO A 133 -11.07 -12.15 31.52
N SER A 134 -10.15 -12.17 30.53
CA SER A 134 -10.19 -11.26 29.37
C SER A 134 -9.91 -11.97 28.05
N LYS A 135 -10.40 -11.37 26.94
CA LYS A 135 -10.17 -11.89 25.57
C LYS A 135 -8.69 -11.93 25.19
N MET A 136 -7.84 -11.02 25.67
CA MET A 136 -6.40 -11.10 25.39
C MET A 136 -5.70 -12.13 26.24
N ASP A 137 -6.12 -12.34 27.50
CA ASP A 137 -5.54 -13.43 28.29
C ASP A 137 -5.89 -14.77 27.67
N PHE A 138 -7.11 -14.90 27.16
CA PHE A 138 -7.51 -16.06 26.36
C PHE A 138 -6.70 -16.18 25.06
N GLN A 139 -6.50 -15.09 24.31
CA GLN A 139 -5.68 -15.10 23.10
C GLN A 139 -4.21 -15.44 23.35
N LYS A 140 -3.62 -14.89 24.42
CA LYS A 140 -2.21 -15.02 24.75
C LYS A 140 -1.88 -16.42 25.26
N ASN A 141 -2.75 -16.97 26.11
CA ASN A 141 -2.51 -18.27 26.73
C ASN A 141 -3.07 -19.43 25.90
N GLU A 142 -4.17 -19.23 25.17
CA GLU A 142 -4.85 -20.25 24.35
C GLU A 142 -5.12 -19.75 22.92
N PRO A 143 -4.07 -19.43 22.14
CA PRO A 143 -4.21 -18.79 20.83
C PRO A 143 -4.96 -19.65 19.80
N THR A 144 -4.86 -20.97 19.90
CA THR A 144 -5.52 -21.92 18.98
C THR A 144 -7.03 -21.99 19.26
N ALA A 145 -7.44 -22.06 20.53
CA ALA A 145 -8.84 -21.98 20.94
C ALA A 145 -9.46 -20.62 20.61
N TYR A 146 -8.71 -19.52 20.84
CA TYR A 146 -9.15 -18.16 20.50
C TYR A 146 -9.40 -18.01 19.00
N LYS A 147 -8.47 -18.48 18.17
CA LYS A 147 -8.61 -18.45 16.71
C LYS A 147 -9.85 -19.22 16.26
N TRP A 148 -10.04 -20.42 16.79
CA TRP A 148 -11.21 -21.25 16.49
C TRP A 148 -12.51 -20.55 16.93
N ALA A 149 -12.55 -19.98 18.13
CA ALA A 149 -13.70 -19.22 18.61
C ALA A 149 -14.04 -18.01 17.71
N GLY A 150 -13.02 -17.37 17.12
CA GLY A 150 -13.18 -16.28 16.16
C GLY A 150 -13.73 -16.74 14.82
N GLU A 151 -13.21 -17.84 14.26
CA GLU A 151 -13.67 -18.40 12.98
C GLU A 151 -15.17 -18.79 12.99
N TYR A 152 -15.69 -19.18 14.16
CA TYR A 152 -17.09 -19.60 14.35
C TYR A 152 -17.98 -18.57 15.08
N GLY A 153 -17.51 -17.34 15.29
CA GLY A 153 -18.31 -16.26 15.89
C GLY A 153 -18.74 -16.52 17.35
N ILE A 154 -17.97 -17.31 18.09
CA ILE A 154 -18.26 -17.66 19.49
C ILE A 154 -17.70 -16.60 20.45
N LEU A 155 -16.65 -15.87 20.05
CA LEU A 155 -16.06 -14.80 20.84
C LEU A 155 -17.06 -13.70 21.26
N ASP A 156 -18.08 -13.45 20.45
CA ASP A 156 -19.13 -12.45 20.74
C ASP A 156 -20.12 -12.94 21.80
N LYS A 157 -20.22 -14.27 22.01
CA LYS A 157 -21.09 -14.90 23.01
C LYS A 157 -20.41 -15.05 24.37
N MET A 158 -19.11 -14.79 24.47
CA MET A 158 -18.31 -14.88 25.70
C MET A 158 -18.48 -13.61 26.57
N VAL A 159 -19.71 -13.39 27.06
CA VAL A 159 -20.10 -12.17 27.79
C VAL A 159 -19.38 -11.99 29.14
N TRP A 160 -18.85 -13.07 29.72
CA TRP A 160 -18.10 -13.03 31.00
C TRP A 160 -16.66 -12.51 30.85
N MET A 161 -16.13 -12.43 29.62
CA MET A 161 -14.78 -11.92 29.40
C MET A 161 -14.77 -10.40 29.41
N LYS A 162 -14.05 -9.83 30.38
CA LYS A 162 -13.86 -8.40 30.53
C LYS A 162 -13.04 -7.82 29.34
N PRO A 163 -13.34 -6.58 28.91
CA PRO A 163 -12.50 -5.85 27.97
C PRO A 163 -11.07 -5.63 28.47
N HIS A 164 -10.15 -5.26 27.57
CA HIS A 164 -8.77 -4.89 27.95
C HIS A 164 -8.76 -3.83 29.04
N ASN A 165 -7.93 -4.03 30.07
CA ASN A 165 -7.74 -3.10 31.19
C ASN A 165 -9.03 -2.76 31.95
N TYR A 166 -10.06 -3.61 31.92
CA TYR A 166 -11.33 -3.33 32.58
C TYR A 166 -11.19 -2.90 34.04
N ASP A 167 -10.36 -3.59 34.83
CA ASP A 167 -10.17 -3.28 36.25
C ASP A 167 -9.42 -1.94 36.44
N GLU A 168 -8.44 -1.61 35.59
CA GLU A 168 -7.80 -0.27 35.57
C GLU A 168 -8.77 0.85 35.11
N ARG A 169 -9.85 0.48 34.43
CA ARG A 169 -10.83 1.38 33.82
C ARG A 169 -12.11 1.52 34.62
N LYS A 170 -12.33 0.72 35.66
CA LYS A 170 -13.60 0.67 36.40
C LYS A 170 -13.81 1.93 37.24
N ASP A 171 -12.74 2.47 37.82
CA ASP A 171 -12.83 3.47 38.89
C ASP A 171 -12.75 4.94 38.40
N GLU A 172 -12.43 5.19 37.12
CA GLU A 172 -12.22 6.56 36.58
C GLU A 172 -13.03 6.87 35.31
N HIS A 173 -13.98 6.03 34.93
CA HIS A 173 -14.65 6.15 33.63
C HIS A 173 -15.89 7.03 33.69
N ASN A 174 -15.74 8.31 33.37
CA ASN A 174 -16.84 9.23 33.10
C ASN A 174 -17.09 9.30 31.58
N SER A 175 -17.66 8.24 31.00
CA SER A 175 -17.96 8.24 29.57
C SER A 175 -19.25 8.97 29.24
N THR A 176 -19.22 9.58 28.06
CA THR A 176 -20.35 10.26 27.43
C THR A 176 -20.73 9.52 26.15
N VAL A 177 -21.99 9.15 26.04
CA VAL A 177 -22.61 8.68 24.79
C VAL A 177 -23.27 9.89 24.12
N TYR A 178 -22.94 10.11 22.86
CA TYR A 178 -23.40 11.26 22.08
C TYR A 178 -23.88 10.82 20.70
N ALA A 179 -24.63 11.68 20.03
CA ALA A 179 -25.05 11.50 18.66
C ALA A 179 -24.87 12.75 17.79
N TYR A 180 -24.56 12.54 16.52
CA TYR A 180 -24.78 13.54 15.47
C TYR A 180 -26.01 13.11 14.68
N VAL A 181 -27.00 13.98 14.58
CA VAL A 181 -28.29 13.68 13.95
C VAL A 181 -28.58 14.71 12.88
N ASP A 182 -28.83 14.24 11.68
CA ASP A 182 -29.43 15.00 10.59
C ASP A 182 -30.92 14.62 10.52
N LYS A 183 -31.76 15.47 11.08
CA LYS A 183 -33.22 15.27 11.12
C LYS A 183 -33.88 15.42 9.75
N VAL A 184 -33.22 16.09 8.79
CA VAL A 184 -33.80 16.33 7.46
C VAL A 184 -33.72 15.06 6.63
N ASN A 185 -32.58 14.37 6.70
CA ASN A 185 -32.33 13.16 5.93
C ASN A 185 -32.51 11.86 6.74
N ASN A 186 -32.97 11.96 7.99
CA ASN A 186 -33.04 10.86 8.95
C ASN A 186 -31.72 10.06 9.01
N VAL A 187 -30.59 10.74 9.22
CA VAL A 187 -29.28 10.11 9.35
C VAL A 187 -28.74 10.33 10.75
N ALA A 188 -28.24 9.28 11.40
CA ALA A 188 -27.69 9.36 12.75
C ALA A 188 -26.31 8.69 12.86
N TYR A 189 -25.45 9.25 13.70
CA TYR A 189 -24.23 8.63 14.18
C TYR A 189 -24.26 8.60 15.70
N VAL A 190 -24.04 7.45 16.31
CA VAL A 190 -23.95 7.32 17.77
C VAL A 190 -22.52 6.91 18.14
N GLY A 191 -21.90 7.61 19.09
CA GLY A 191 -20.55 7.29 19.53
C GLY A 191 -20.38 7.42 21.04
N LEU A 192 -19.40 6.68 21.56
CA LEU A 192 -18.93 6.80 22.95
C LEU A 192 -17.61 7.57 23.01
N THR A 193 -17.41 8.37 24.06
CA THR A 193 -16.14 9.05 24.33
C THR A 193 -15.95 9.35 25.81
N ILE A 194 -14.70 9.39 26.26
CA ILE A 194 -14.30 9.87 27.60
C ILE A 194 -13.85 11.34 27.52
N ASP A 195 -13.32 11.75 26.35
CA ASP A 195 -12.89 13.12 26.07
C ASP A 195 -13.69 13.66 24.88
N SER A 196 -14.73 14.45 25.19
CA SER A 196 -15.60 15.06 24.20
C SER A 196 -14.86 16.05 23.29
N ASN A 197 -13.88 16.79 23.82
CA ASN A 197 -13.15 17.82 23.06
C ASN A 197 -12.24 17.18 22.01
N ASN A 198 -11.45 16.19 22.41
CA ASN A 198 -10.59 15.47 21.47
C ASN A 198 -11.42 14.70 20.44
N ARG A 199 -12.58 14.15 20.84
CA ARG A 199 -13.50 13.47 19.91
C ARG A 199 -14.08 14.42 18.87
N LYS A 200 -14.56 15.61 19.27
CA LYS A 200 -14.99 16.68 18.34
C LYS A 200 -13.87 17.05 17.37
N ARG A 201 -12.65 17.27 17.89
CA ARG A 201 -11.46 17.57 17.07
C ARG A 201 -11.19 16.48 16.04
N ARG A 202 -11.27 15.20 16.43
CA ARG A 202 -11.09 14.07 15.52
C ARG A 202 -12.19 14.04 14.45
N HIS A 203 -13.46 14.20 14.80
CA HIS A 203 -14.53 14.29 13.80
C HIS A 203 -14.35 15.48 12.85
N LYS A 204 -13.75 16.60 13.30
CA LYS A 204 -13.47 17.77 12.46
C LYS A 204 -12.30 17.57 11.49
N TYR A 205 -11.21 16.93 11.91
CA TYR A 205 -9.97 16.90 11.11
C TYR A 205 -9.63 15.54 10.50
N ASP A 206 -10.20 14.44 10.99
CA ASP A 206 -9.92 13.10 10.46
C ASP A 206 -10.77 12.82 9.21
N SER A 207 -10.11 12.78 8.06
CA SER A 207 -10.73 12.46 6.76
C SER A 207 -11.41 11.08 6.72
N ASN A 208 -11.02 10.14 7.59
CA ASN A 208 -11.62 8.81 7.64
C ASN A 208 -12.88 8.73 8.51
N SER A 209 -13.18 9.78 9.27
CA SER A 209 -14.33 9.81 10.18
C SER A 209 -15.66 9.76 9.41
N ALA A 210 -16.58 8.88 9.84
CA ALA A 210 -17.90 8.75 9.23
C ALA A 210 -18.71 10.06 9.29
N VAL A 211 -18.65 10.76 10.43
CA VAL A 211 -19.30 12.07 10.62
C VAL A 211 -18.70 13.11 9.68
N ARG A 212 -17.37 13.15 9.52
CA ARG A 212 -16.70 14.08 8.58
C ARG A 212 -17.08 13.82 7.14
N LYS A 213 -17.15 12.55 6.75
CA LYS A 213 -17.51 12.13 5.39
C LYS A 213 -18.94 12.54 5.03
N TYR A 214 -19.86 12.51 5.99
CA TYR A 214 -21.25 12.89 5.79
C TYR A 214 -21.45 14.41 5.84
N PHE A 215 -21.07 15.07 6.94
CA PHE A 215 -21.33 16.51 7.16
C PHE A 215 -20.30 17.44 6.50
N GLY A 216 -19.18 16.91 6.00
CA GLY A 216 -18.13 17.71 5.38
C GLY A 216 -17.50 18.70 6.37
N GLN A 217 -17.37 19.97 5.98
CA GLN A 217 -16.75 20.99 6.81
C GLN A 217 -17.65 21.53 7.92
N ASN A 218 -18.97 21.48 7.70
CA ASN A 218 -19.99 22.07 8.57
C ASN A 218 -20.63 20.99 9.45
N ILE A 219 -19.86 20.50 10.42
CA ILE A 219 -20.32 19.48 11.36
C ILE A 219 -21.14 20.17 12.48
N PRO A 220 -22.40 19.76 12.73
CA PRO A 220 -23.20 20.31 13.83
C PRO A 220 -22.61 19.94 15.19
N GLU A 221 -23.05 20.60 16.26
CA GLU A 221 -22.66 20.19 17.62
C GLU A 221 -23.28 18.82 17.98
N PRO A 222 -22.54 17.92 18.64
CA PRO A 222 -23.07 16.62 19.04
C PRO A 222 -24.10 16.76 20.17
N ILE A 223 -25.19 16.01 20.04
CA ILE A 223 -26.22 15.85 21.07
C ILE A 223 -25.70 14.88 22.13
N ILE A 224 -25.62 15.32 23.37
CA ILE A 224 -25.26 14.45 24.50
C ILE A 224 -26.49 13.63 24.87
N LEU A 225 -26.39 12.30 24.77
CA LEU A 225 -27.48 11.39 25.09
C LEU A 225 -27.43 10.97 26.57
N LYS A 226 -26.24 10.58 27.03
CA LYS A 226 -25.96 10.23 28.43
C LYS A 226 -24.52 10.58 28.79
N ASN A 227 -24.31 11.00 30.04
CA ASN A 227 -23.02 11.32 30.64
C ASN A 227 -22.84 10.52 31.94
N GLY A 228 -21.64 10.52 32.54
CA GLY A 228 -21.42 9.87 33.84
C GLY A 228 -21.36 8.35 33.78
N LEU A 229 -21.12 7.75 32.61
CA LEU A 229 -21.31 6.31 32.43
C LEU A 229 -20.04 5.50 32.65
N THR A 230 -20.18 4.37 33.35
CA THR A 230 -19.14 3.35 33.46
C THR A 230 -18.84 2.69 32.10
N VAL A 231 -17.79 1.87 32.03
CA VAL A 231 -17.41 1.16 30.79
C VAL A 231 -18.55 0.28 30.26
N LEU A 232 -19.23 -0.47 31.13
CA LEU A 232 -20.30 -1.37 30.71
C LEU A 232 -21.56 -0.59 30.34
N GLU A 233 -21.93 0.41 31.12
CA GLU A 233 -23.08 1.25 30.84
C GLU A 233 -22.90 2.03 29.53
N SER A 234 -21.72 2.61 29.28
CA SER A 234 -21.45 3.34 28.03
C SER A 234 -21.56 2.44 26.80
N GLN A 235 -21.10 1.18 26.87
CA GLN A 235 -21.31 0.20 25.79
C GLN A 235 -22.77 -0.17 25.62
N TYR A 236 -23.48 -0.39 26.72
CA TYR A 236 -24.91 -0.70 26.72
C TYR A 236 -25.73 0.43 26.08
N TYR A 237 -25.52 1.67 26.54
CA TYR A 237 -26.25 2.83 26.05
C TYR A 237 -25.87 3.17 24.60
N GLU A 238 -24.62 2.98 24.17
CA GLU A 238 -24.24 3.13 22.75
C GLU A 238 -25.04 2.17 21.85
N ASP A 239 -25.15 0.90 22.23
CA ASP A 239 -25.92 -0.10 21.49
C ASP A 239 -27.44 0.16 21.55
N PHE A 240 -27.94 0.53 22.73
CA PHE A 240 -29.34 0.91 22.94
C PHE A 240 -29.77 2.05 22.01
N TYR A 241 -29.02 3.16 21.98
CA TYR A 241 -29.37 4.30 21.16
C TYR A 241 -29.24 4.02 19.66
N LYS A 242 -28.28 3.20 19.23
CA LYS A 242 -28.22 2.74 17.83
C LYS A 242 -29.49 2.00 17.43
N LYS A 243 -29.92 1.05 18.25
CA LYS A 243 -31.16 0.29 18.01
C LYS A 243 -32.39 1.20 18.04
N GLN A 244 -32.41 2.19 18.94
CA GLN A 244 -33.48 3.16 19.02
C GLN A 244 -33.58 4.01 17.74
N TYR A 245 -32.48 4.62 17.29
CA TYR A 245 -32.48 5.41 16.05
C TYR A 245 -32.88 4.58 14.82
N VAL A 246 -32.45 3.32 14.72
CA VAL A 246 -32.88 2.43 13.64
C VAL A 246 -34.39 2.16 13.70
N LYS A 247 -34.95 1.95 14.90
CA LYS A 247 -36.41 1.79 15.08
C LYS A 247 -37.19 3.05 14.73
N GLU A 248 -36.61 4.22 15.01
CA GLU A 248 -37.17 5.53 14.65
C GLU A 248 -37.00 5.86 13.15
N GLY A 249 -36.42 4.95 12.35
CA GLY A 249 -36.30 5.09 10.89
C GLY A 249 -35.03 5.78 10.40
N TYR A 250 -34.03 5.97 11.27
CA TYR A 250 -32.77 6.62 10.89
C TYR A 250 -31.77 5.65 10.25
N LEU A 251 -31.05 6.14 9.24
CA LEU A 251 -29.88 5.48 8.66
C LEU A 251 -28.65 5.72 9.55
N LEU A 252 -28.01 4.65 10.04
CA LEU A 252 -26.82 4.75 10.88
C LEU A 252 -25.52 4.87 10.08
N LEU A 253 -24.70 5.88 10.41
CA LEU A 253 -23.36 6.10 9.84
C LEU A 253 -22.26 5.20 10.46
N ASN A 254 -22.57 4.43 11.49
CA ASN A 254 -21.61 3.57 12.18
C ASN A 254 -21.22 2.36 11.31
N VAL A 255 -19.93 2.22 10.98
CA VAL A 255 -19.43 1.15 10.09
C VAL A 255 -19.14 -0.18 10.81
N ALA A 256 -18.85 -0.14 12.12
CA ALA A 256 -18.48 -1.35 12.88
C ALA A 256 -19.70 -1.99 13.57
N SER A 257 -19.72 -3.33 13.62
CA SER A 257 -20.68 -4.09 14.44
C SER A 257 -20.50 -3.77 15.92
N THR A 258 -21.60 -3.47 16.63
CA THR A 258 -21.56 -3.11 18.05
C THR A 258 -22.38 -4.05 18.91
N GLY A 259 -21.89 -4.23 20.13
CA GLY A 259 -22.39 -5.14 21.16
C GLY A 259 -21.46 -5.08 22.37
N ILE A 260 -21.93 -5.59 23.51
CA ILE A 260 -21.15 -5.69 24.75
C ILE A 260 -19.86 -6.49 24.43
N ASN A 261 -18.69 -5.95 24.74
CA ASN A 261 -17.36 -6.55 24.46
C ASN A 261 -16.94 -6.66 22.98
N THR A 262 -17.58 -5.96 22.02
CA THR A 262 -17.20 -5.98 20.59
C THR A 262 -16.68 -4.65 20.05
N GLY A 263 -17.02 -3.52 20.70
CA GLY A 263 -16.47 -2.21 20.36
C GLY A 263 -15.02 -2.04 20.80
N SER A 264 -14.21 -1.38 19.96
CA SER A 264 -12.95 -0.78 20.43
C SER A 264 -13.31 0.28 21.47
N THR A 265 -13.26 -0.12 22.74
CA THR A 265 -13.17 0.81 23.86
C THR A 265 -12.08 1.82 23.51
N GLY A 266 -12.48 3.06 23.21
CA GLY A 266 -11.57 4.09 22.73
C GLY A 266 -10.32 4.10 23.61
N GLY A 267 -9.13 4.10 22.99
CA GLY A 267 -7.88 3.99 23.73
C GLY A 267 -7.84 5.00 24.86
N ILE A 268 -7.88 4.50 26.10
CA ILE A 268 -7.74 5.36 27.28
C ILE A 268 -6.29 5.81 27.33
N VAL A 269 -6.11 7.12 27.47
CA VAL A 269 -4.82 7.69 27.79
C VAL A 269 -4.49 7.22 29.21
N LYS A 270 -3.55 6.29 29.36
CA LYS A 270 -3.11 5.74 30.67
C LYS A 270 -2.73 6.82 31.70
N TRP A 271 -2.44 8.02 31.23
CA TRP A 271 -2.03 9.19 32.00
C TRP A 271 -3.18 10.21 31.94
N THR A 272 -4.16 10.06 32.84
CA THR A 272 -5.35 10.92 32.94
C THR A 272 -5.23 11.96 34.05
N SER A 273 -4.49 11.66 35.11
CA SER A 273 -4.31 12.54 36.27
C SER A 273 -2.86 12.96 36.46
N LYS A 274 -2.66 14.18 36.98
CA LYS A 274 -1.34 14.75 37.26
C LYS A 274 -0.62 13.92 38.33
N GLU A 275 -1.37 13.47 39.32
CA GLU A 275 -0.93 12.69 40.47
C GLU A 275 -0.29 11.37 40.03
N LYS A 276 -0.95 10.61 39.15
CA LYS A 276 -0.43 9.33 38.62
C LYS A 276 0.87 9.50 37.84
N VAL A 277 0.96 10.59 37.07
CA VAL A 277 2.19 10.91 36.32
C VAL A 277 3.32 11.26 37.29
N PHE A 278 3.02 11.94 38.39
CA PHE A 278 4.01 12.31 39.42
C PHE A 278 4.49 11.08 40.18
N GLU A 279 3.58 10.22 40.63
CA GLU A 279 3.91 8.94 41.28
C GLU A 279 4.78 8.05 40.39
N GLU A 280 4.42 7.91 39.10
CA GLU A 280 5.24 7.15 38.16
C GLU A 280 6.61 7.80 37.96
N SER A 281 6.67 9.13 37.86
CA SER A 281 7.93 9.85 37.65
C SER A 281 8.91 9.70 38.83
N LYS A 282 8.42 9.54 40.07
CA LYS A 282 9.24 9.32 41.28
C LYS A 282 10.05 8.02 41.25
N LYS A 283 9.70 7.08 40.36
CA LYS A 283 10.45 5.82 40.16
C LYS A 283 11.77 6.01 39.39
N TYR A 284 12.03 7.20 38.86
CA TYR A 284 13.17 7.48 37.98
C TYR A 284 14.00 8.63 38.52
N HIS A 285 15.31 8.60 38.26
CA HIS A 285 16.25 9.59 38.83
C HIS A 285 16.56 10.76 37.89
N SER A 286 16.27 10.62 36.60
CA SER A 286 16.53 11.65 35.59
C SER A 286 15.41 11.77 34.56
N ARG A 287 15.27 12.97 33.97
CA ARG A 287 14.28 13.20 32.90
C ARG A 287 14.52 12.30 31.68
N SER A 288 15.78 12.00 31.37
CA SER A 288 16.15 11.09 30.29
C SER A 288 15.74 9.64 30.58
N GLU A 289 15.92 9.19 31.82
CA GLU A 289 15.50 7.86 32.25
C GLU A 289 13.97 7.74 32.25
N PHE A 290 13.28 8.74 32.79
CA PHE A 290 11.82 8.83 32.78
C PHE A 290 11.27 8.76 31.35
N LYS A 291 11.86 9.51 30.41
CA LYS A 291 11.49 9.46 28.99
C LYS A 291 11.69 8.08 28.37
N ARG A 292 12.78 7.38 28.71
CA ARG A 292 13.12 6.08 28.12
C ARG A 292 12.24 4.96 28.66
N LYS A 293 12.02 4.91 29.98
CA LYS A 293 11.31 3.83 30.66
C LYS A 293 9.79 4.07 30.73
N ALA A 294 9.36 5.31 30.89
CA ALA A 294 7.95 5.71 30.95
C ALA A 294 7.63 6.85 29.96
N GLY A 295 7.98 6.64 28.68
CA GLY A 295 7.82 7.66 27.63
C GLY A 295 6.40 8.19 27.46
N GLY A 296 5.37 7.37 27.73
CA GLY A 296 3.97 7.81 27.73
C GLY A 296 3.68 8.87 28.80
N ALA A 297 4.13 8.63 30.04
CA ALA A 297 3.96 9.57 31.16
C ALA A 297 4.76 10.84 30.93
N TYR A 298 6.01 10.70 30.47
CA TYR A 298 6.89 11.82 30.15
C TYR A 298 6.27 12.73 29.08
N ASN A 299 5.73 12.17 28.00
CA ASN A 299 5.10 12.97 26.96
C ASN A 299 3.86 13.69 27.47
N HIS A 300 3.06 13.04 28.33
CA HIS A 300 1.89 13.67 28.93
C HIS A 300 2.29 14.83 29.87
N ALA A 301 3.31 14.63 30.70
CA ALA A 301 3.89 15.70 31.53
C ALA A 301 4.44 16.86 30.67
N LYS A 302 5.11 16.54 29.55
CA LYS A 302 5.67 17.52 28.63
C LYS A 302 4.58 18.38 27.97
N HIS A 303 3.51 17.75 27.49
CA HIS A 303 2.41 18.46 26.84
C HIS A 303 1.66 19.39 27.81
N ASN A 304 1.56 19.00 29.08
CA ASN A 304 0.92 19.80 30.12
C ASN A 304 1.89 20.71 30.91
N LYS A 305 3.17 20.81 30.50
CA LYS A 305 4.21 21.61 31.16
C LYS A 305 4.47 21.24 32.64
N TRP A 306 4.15 20.02 33.06
CA TRP A 306 4.38 19.56 34.44
C TRP A 306 5.81 19.09 34.71
N LEU A 307 6.64 18.97 33.67
CA LEU A 307 8.01 18.48 33.85
C LEU A 307 8.82 19.36 34.81
N ASP A 308 8.60 20.67 34.82
CA ASP A 308 9.34 21.62 35.66
C ASP A 308 9.01 21.49 37.15
N GLU A 309 7.80 21.02 37.47
CA GLU A 309 7.36 20.75 38.85
C GLU A 309 7.96 19.44 39.41
N MET A 310 8.50 18.56 38.56
CA MET A 310 9.13 17.30 38.97
C MET A 310 10.59 17.52 39.39
N THR A 311 10.78 18.17 40.55
CA THR A 311 12.10 18.60 41.05
C THR A 311 13.07 17.46 41.37
N TRP A 312 12.57 16.24 41.58
CA TRP A 312 13.39 15.03 41.83
C TRP A 312 14.05 14.46 40.57
N LEU A 313 13.62 14.85 39.36
CA LEU A 313 14.23 14.36 38.13
C LEU A 313 15.46 15.20 37.77
N LYS A 314 16.66 14.62 37.91
CA LYS A 314 17.89 15.28 37.47
C LYS A 314 17.83 15.62 35.98
N THR A 315 18.17 16.86 35.66
CA THR A 315 18.39 17.30 34.29
C THR A 315 19.87 17.08 33.99
N PRO A 316 20.23 16.28 32.97
CA PRO A 316 21.63 16.15 32.61
C PRO A 316 22.15 17.52 32.17
N GLU A 317 23.18 18.01 32.85
CA GLU A 317 23.91 19.21 32.44
C GLU A 317 24.53 18.95 31.07
N ARG A 318 24.26 19.83 30.11
CA ARG A 318 24.83 19.72 28.76
C ARG A 318 26.30 20.16 28.83
N LYS A 319 27.22 19.23 28.60
CA LYS A 319 28.68 19.43 28.77
C LYS A 319 29.37 20.31 27.70
N ILE A 320 28.63 21.08 26.90
CA ILE A 320 29.22 21.99 25.90
C ILE A 320 28.43 23.29 25.93
N SER A 321 28.89 24.24 26.73
CA SER A 321 28.50 25.64 26.56
C SER A 321 29.40 26.20 25.46
N TRP A 322 28.83 26.46 24.29
CA TRP A 322 29.51 27.23 23.26
C TRP A 322 29.70 28.67 23.77
N THR A 323 30.85 28.90 24.38
CA THR A 323 31.33 30.23 24.75
C THR A 323 31.81 30.97 23.50
N HIS A 324 31.90 32.30 23.58
CA HIS A 324 32.31 33.14 22.46
C HIS A 324 33.68 32.71 21.93
N ASP A 325 34.67 32.62 22.82
CA ASP A 325 36.05 32.26 22.48
C ASP A 325 36.16 30.88 21.81
N VAL A 326 35.47 29.87 22.35
CA VAL A 326 35.49 28.49 21.81
C VAL A 326 34.88 28.44 20.40
N VAL A 327 33.85 29.24 20.14
CA VAL A 327 33.21 29.31 18.83
C VAL A 327 34.10 30.03 17.82
N ILE A 328 34.80 31.09 18.24
CA ILE A 328 35.76 31.81 17.39
C ILE A 328 36.95 30.92 17.04
N GLU A 329 37.57 30.28 18.03
CA GLU A 329 38.69 29.34 17.83
C GLU A 329 38.31 28.19 16.89
N GLU A 330 37.13 27.60 17.09
CA GLU A 330 36.63 26.52 16.23
C GLU A 330 36.37 27.02 14.80
N SER A 331 35.90 28.27 14.64
CA SER A 331 35.62 28.84 13.32
C SER A 331 36.87 29.15 12.49
N HIS A 332 38.02 29.41 13.11
CA HIS A 332 39.30 29.62 12.42
C HIS A 332 39.82 28.36 11.69
N LYS A 333 39.30 27.18 12.03
CA LYS A 333 39.64 25.91 11.34
C LYS A 333 39.06 25.83 9.92
N TYR A 334 38.19 26.76 9.53
CA TYR A 334 37.46 26.72 8.27
C TYR A 334 37.69 28.00 7.48
N GLU A 335 37.85 27.88 6.16
CA GLU A 335 37.98 29.04 5.26
C GLU A 335 36.61 29.57 4.80
N TYR A 336 35.59 28.71 4.72
CA TYR A 336 34.28 29.05 4.18
C TYR A 336 33.15 28.87 5.19
N LYS A 337 32.17 29.77 5.19
CA LYS A 337 30.97 29.69 6.06
C LYS A 337 30.20 28.38 5.88
N CYS A 338 30.14 27.84 4.67
CA CYS A 338 29.46 26.58 4.40
C CYS A 338 30.17 25.37 5.03
N ASP A 339 31.50 25.41 5.11
CA ASP A 339 32.31 24.33 5.68
C ASP A 339 32.23 24.38 7.21
N PHE A 340 32.28 25.58 7.80
CA PHE A 340 32.02 25.79 9.23
C PHE A 340 30.64 25.29 9.63
N ARG A 341 29.58 25.62 8.87
CA ARG A 341 28.22 25.13 9.12
C ARG A 341 28.10 23.60 9.02
N LYS A 342 28.82 22.98 8.09
CA LYS A 342 28.72 21.54 7.82
C LYS A 342 29.45 20.71 8.88
N ASN A 343 30.63 21.15 9.27
CA ASN A 343 31.52 20.38 10.15
C ASN A 343 31.34 20.75 11.64
N ALA A 344 31.04 22.02 11.94
CA ALA A 344 30.82 22.52 13.30
C ALA A 344 29.43 23.18 13.45
N GLY A 345 28.37 22.45 13.08
CA GLY A 345 27.01 22.97 13.03
C GLY A 345 26.47 23.54 14.35
N GLY A 346 26.87 22.97 15.49
CA GLY A 346 26.49 23.50 16.82
C GLY A 346 27.14 24.84 17.16
N ALA A 347 28.42 25.01 16.82
CA ALA A 347 29.14 26.27 16.96
C ALA A 347 28.56 27.34 16.03
N TYR A 348 28.32 26.99 14.77
CA TYR A 348 27.70 27.88 13.78
C TYR A 348 26.31 28.35 14.22
N GLN A 349 25.47 27.45 14.75
CA GLN A 349 24.15 27.81 15.24
C GLN A 349 24.23 28.80 16.40
N THR A 350 25.11 28.53 17.38
CA THR A 350 25.32 29.44 18.51
C THR A 350 25.83 30.81 18.04
N ALA A 351 26.80 30.83 17.12
CA ALA A 351 27.31 32.06 16.51
C ALA A 351 26.21 32.85 15.78
N SER A 352 25.28 32.15 15.12
CA SER A 352 24.17 32.77 14.41
C SER A 352 23.13 33.36 15.35
N GLU A 353 22.77 32.63 16.42
CA GLU A 353 21.76 33.05 17.40
C GLU A 353 22.26 34.24 18.23
N LYS A 354 23.56 34.28 18.54
CA LYS A 354 24.19 35.34 19.32
C LYS A 354 24.82 36.46 18.50
N GLY A 355 24.77 36.38 17.16
CA GLY A 355 25.27 37.43 16.26
C GLY A 355 26.77 37.44 16.01
N TRP A 356 27.54 36.51 16.58
CA TRP A 356 29.00 36.41 16.46
C TRP A 356 29.49 36.09 15.04
N LEU A 357 28.62 35.62 14.14
CA LEU A 357 28.96 35.41 12.74
C LEU A 357 29.45 36.69 12.03
N LYS A 358 29.10 37.88 12.53
CA LYS A 358 29.58 39.15 11.97
C LYS A 358 31.04 39.42 12.28
N GLU A 359 31.56 38.85 13.37
CA GLU A 359 32.93 39.02 13.83
C GLU A 359 33.91 38.08 13.11
N MET A 360 33.37 37.06 12.43
CA MET A 360 34.14 36.07 11.66
C MET A 360 34.34 36.51 10.21
N ASP A 361 35.08 37.61 10.01
CA ASP A 361 35.36 38.20 8.69
C ASP A 361 36.26 37.34 7.79
N TRP A 362 37.05 36.43 8.38
CA TRP A 362 37.86 35.45 7.65
C TRP A 362 37.03 34.38 6.93
N LEU A 363 35.78 34.14 7.32
CA LEU A 363 34.92 33.13 6.70
C LEU A 363 34.34 33.63 5.37
N LYS A 364 34.84 33.10 4.26
CA LYS A 364 34.40 33.44 2.91
C LYS A 364 33.05 32.80 2.57
N ASP A 365 32.23 33.52 1.81
CA ASP A 365 30.99 32.98 1.22
C ASP A 365 31.27 32.36 -0.15
N ARG A 366 30.96 31.06 -0.33
CA ARG A 366 31.01 30.42 -1.66
C ARG A 366 29.90 30.88 -2.61
N LYS A 367 28.85 31.51 -2.07
CA LYS A 367 27.70 31.96 -2.86
C LYS A 367 27.99 33.33 -3.46
N LYS A 368 27.76 33.45 -4.77
CA LYS A 368 27.74 34.76 -5.43
C LYS A 368 26.68 35.65 -4.77
N PRO A 369 26.91 36.97 -4.62
CA PRO A 369 25.97 37.89 -4.01
C PRO A 369 24.56 37.83 -4.62
N HIS A 370 23.56 38.26 -3.86
CA HIS A 370 22.18 38.37 -4.37
C HIS A 370 22.17 39.25 -5.63
N ASN A 371 21.46 38.82 -6.68
CA ASN A 371 21.39 39.51 -7.98
C ASN A 371 22.71 39.63 -8.75
N TYR A 372 23.72 38.79 -8.45
CA TYR A 372 24.95 38.75 -9.24
C TYR A 372 24.73 38.59 -10.75
N TRP A 373 23.71 37.82 -11.17
CA TRP A 373 23.37 37.61 -12.57
C TRP A 373 22.42 38.70 -13.09
N THR A 374 23.01 39.76 -13.65
CA THR A 374 22.32 40.79 -14.47
C THR A 374 22.19 40.31 -15.93
N LYS A 375 21.40 41.03 -16.75
CA LYS A 375 21.25 40.69 -18.17
C LYS A 375 22.61 40.74 -18.88
N GLU A 376 23.40 41.81 -18.70
CA GLU A 376 24.72 41.90 -19.37
C GLU A 376 25.66 40.78 -18.95
N ARG A 377 25.73 40.47 -17.65
CA ARG A 377 26.62 39.41 -17.13
C ARG A 377 26.23 38.04 -17.65
N VAL A 378 24.93 37.77 -17.77
CA VAL A 378 24.42 36.52 -18.32
C VAL A 378 24.73 36.41 -19.81
N PHE A 379 24.63 37.50 -20.56
CA PHE A 379 24.97 37.54 -21.99
C PHE A 379 26.48 37.34 -22.20
N ALA A 380 27.32 38.11 -21.51
CA ALA A 380 28.78 37.99 -21.54
C ALA A 380 29.25 36.57 -21.16
N GLU A 381 28.62 35.97 -20.13
CA GLU A 381 28.92 34.60 -19.74
C GLU A 381 28.45 33.58 -20.79
N SER A 382 27.30 33.80 -21.43
CA SER A 382 26.77 32.90 -22.45
C SER A 382 27.59 32.89 -23.74
N HIS A 383 28.31 33.97 -24.07
CA HIS A 383 29.22 34.05 -25.22
C HIS A 383 30.43 33.10 -25.11
N LYS A 384 30.73 32.60 -23.90
CA LYS A 384 31.81 31.62 -23.69
C LYS A 384 31.44 30.20 -24.18
N TYR A 385 30.19 29.98 -24.61
CA TYR A 385 29.68 28.67 -24.95
C TYR A 385 29.09 28.65 -26.35
N SER A 386 29.23 27.51 -27.02
CA SER A 386 28.80 27.37 -28.42
C SER A 386 27.36 26.87 -28.55
N ASN A 387 26.81 26.23 -27.50
CA ASN A 387 25.47 25.66 -27.52
C ASN A 387 24.77 25.74 -26.15
N LYS A 388 23.43 25.65 -26.16
CA LYS A 388 22.60 25.77 -24.94
C LYS A 388 22.88 24.69 -23.88
N LYS A 389 23.26 23.47 -24.29
CA LYS A 389 23.56 22.37 -23.36
C LYS A 389 24.86 22.63 -22.61
N GLU A 390 25.87 23.13 -23.31
CA GLU A 390 27.16 23.51 -22.74
C GLU A 390 27.00 24.67 -21.77
N PHE A 391 26.24 25.71 -22.16
CA PHE A 391 25.91 26.83 -21.27
C PHE A 391 25.18 26.37 -20.00
N ARG A 392 24.19 25.46 -20.13
CA ARG A 392 23.48 24.87 -18.99
C ARG A 392 24.40 24.11 -18.03
N ASN A 393 25.32 23.32 -18.58
CA ASN A 393 26.17 22.44 -17.79
C ASN A 393 27.31 23.20 -17.10
N LYS A 394 27.96 24.12 -17.81
CA LYS A 394 29.13 24.86 -17.29
C LYS A 394 28.73 26.12 -16.50
N SER A 395 27.61 26.78 -16.83
CA SER A 395 27.13 27.99 -16.13
C SER A 395 25.65 27.90 -15.75
N LYS A 396 25.31 26.89 -14.94
CA LYS A 396 23.93 26.57 -14.53
C LYS A 396 23.17 27.76 -13.93
N GLY A 397 23.84 28.58 -13.11
CA GLY A 397 23.23 29.75 -12.46
C GLY A 397 22.81 30.84 -13.46
N ALA A 398 23.68 31.15 -14.43
CA ALA A 398 23.39 32.10 -15.50
C ALA A 398 22.29 31.58 -16.43
N PHE A 399 22.36 30.30 -16.81
CA PHE A 399 21.37 29.65 -17.67
C PHE A 399 19.96 29.65 -17.05
N ILE A 400 19.83 29.33 -15.75
CA ILE A 400 18.54 29.36 -15.06
C ILE A 400 18.00 30.79 -14.99
N LYS A 401 18.85 31.79 -14.73
CA LYS A 401 18.43 33.20 -14.73
C LYS A 401 17.92 33.63 -16.10
N ALA A 402 18.64 33.27 -17.17
CA ALA A 402 18.23 33.52 -18.56
C ALA A 402 16.91 32.83 -18.90
N MET A 403 16.68 31.61 -18.42
CA MET A 403 15.44 30.86 -18.63
C MET A 403 14.26 31.54 -17.95
N ILE A 404 14.37 31.84 -16.66
CA ILE A 404 13.29 32.45 -15.86
C ILE A 404 12.91 33.84 -16.41
N LYS A 405 13.90 34.59 -16.90
CA LYS A 405 13.70 35.94 -17.45
C LYS A 405 13.42 35.96 -18.95
N GLY A 406 13.34 34.79 -19.61
CA GLY A 406 13.04 34.71 -21.04
C GLY A 406 14.13 35.25 -21.96
N TRP A 407 15.39 35.33 -21.52
CA TRP A 407 16.51 35.84 -22.31
C TRP A 407 17.16 34.79 -23.23
N LEU A 408 16.83 33.51 -23.07
CA LEU A 408 17.40 32.43 -23.89
C LEU A 408 17.13 32.54 -25.41
N PRO A 409 15.98 33.05 -25.88
CA PRO A 409 15.74 33.30 -27.31
C PRO A 409 16.62 34.41 -27.89
N GLU A 410 16.99 35.41 -27.09
CA GLU A 410 17.85 36.54 -27.51
C GLU A 410 19.32 36.12 -27.73
N MET A 411 19.73 34.97 -27.18
CA MET A 411 21.09 34.42 -27.30
C MET A 411 21.29 33.64 -28.60
N VAL A 412 21.21 34.35 -29.73
CA VAL A 412 21.25 33.77 -31.09
C VAL A 412 22.54 33.01 -31.43
N TRP A 413 23.64 33.28 -30.72
CA TRP A 413 24.93 32.58 -30.90
C TRP A 413 24.98 31.17 -30.29
N LEU A 414 24.05 30.83 -29.38
CA LEU A 414 23.98 29.49 -28.81
C LEU A 414 23.32 28.54 -29.81
N LYS A 415 24.15 27.90 -30.65
CA LYS A 415 23.70 26.97 -31.68
C LYS A 415 22.89 25.82 -31.04
N PRO A 416 21.78 25.38 -31.66
CA PRO A 416 21.17 24.12 -31.27
C PRO A 416 22.20 23.00 -31.48
N LEU A 417 22.26 22.04 -30.56
CA LEU A 417 23.04 20.84 -30.81
C LEU A 417 22.50 20.17 -32.08
N PRO A 418 23.36 19.59 -32.95
CA PRO A 418 22.90 18.58 -33.88
C PRO A 418 22.27 17.49 -33.01
N LEU A 419 20.96 17.33 -33.10
CA LEU A 419 20.27 16.21 -32.47
C LEU A 419 20.98 14.95 -32.95
N GLY A 420 21.55 14.18 -32.03
CA GLY A 420 22.39 13.03 -32.36
C GLY A 420 21.67 12.09 -33.32
N ILE A 421 22.39 11.61 -34.34
CA ILE A 421 21.96 10.70 -35.42
C ILE A 421 20.53 11.00 -35.88
N ILE A 422 20.42 11.71 -37.01
CA ILE A 422 19.15 11.84 -37.75
C ILE A 422 18.46 10.47 -37.74
N SER A 423 17.33 10.39 -37.03
CA SER A 423 16.50 9.19 -37.00
C SER A 423 16.30 8.75 -38.44
N LYS A 424 16.65 7.50 -38.79
CA LYS A 424 16.43 6.95 -40.13
C LYS A 424 14.97 7.12 -40.61
N TRP A 425 14.06 7.27 -39.65
CA TRP A 425 12.66 7.57 -39.85
C TRP A 425 12.44 9.09 -39.77
N THR A 426 12.55 9.76 -40.92
CA THR A 426 11.95 11.08 -41.16
C THR A 426 10.48 10.90 -41.56
N ASN A 427 9.69 11.97 -41.59
CA ASN A 427 8.27 11.88 -41.97
C ASN A 427 8.13 11.31 -43.39
N GLU A 428 9.00 11.71 -44.31
CA GLU A 428 9.06 11.24 -45.69
C GLU A 428 9.37 9.73 -45.76
N ALA A 429 10.37 9.27 -45.01
CA ALA A 429 10.76 7.86 -44.97
C ALA A 429 9.66 6.97 -44.37
N ILE A 430 8.91 7.48 -43.38
CA ILE A 430 7.76 6.76 -42.82
C ILE A 430 6.63 6.70 -43.85
N ILE A 431 6.34 7.80 -44.56
CA ILE A 431 5.31 7.84 -45.62
C ILE A 431 5.65 6.86 -46.74
N GLU A 432 6.89 6.84 -47.21
CA GLU A 432 7.34 5.91 -48.25
C GLU A 432 7.21 4.45 -47.82
N GLU A 433 7.68 4.12 -46.61
CA GLU A 433 7.54 2.77 -46.05
C GLU A 433 6.08 2.37 -45.85
N SER A 434 5.21 3.32 -45.50
CA SER A 434 3.79 3.09 -45.28
C SER A 434 3.02 2.72 -46.55
N LYS A 435 3.51 3.11 -47.75
CA LYS A 435 2.87 2.77 -49.05
C LYS A 435 2.85 1.28 -49.33
N LYS A 436 3.69 0.50 -48.65
CA LYS A 436 3.75 -0.97 -48.77
C LYS A 436 2.55 -1.67 -48.09
N TYR A 437 1.75 -0.95 -47.33
CA TYR A 437 0.70 -1.51 -46.48
C TYR A 437 -0.64 -0.83 -46.71
N SER A 438 -1.74 -1.58 -46.58
CA SER A 438 -3.09 -1.09 -46.83
C SER A 438 -3.88 -0.78 -45.55
N SER A 439 -3.37 -1.24 -44.39
CA SER A 439 -4.01 -1.05 -43.09
C SER A 439 -3.00 -0.77 -41.98
N ARG A 440 -3.45 -0.09 -40.92
CA ARG A 440 -2.60 0.21 -39.75
C ARG A 440 -2.07 -1.05 -39.08
N THR A 441 -2.86 -2.12 -39.07
CA THR A 441 -2.46 -3.40 -38.48
C THR A 441 -1.34 -4.05 -39.28
N GLU A 442 -1.44 -4.05 -40.62
CA GLU A 442 -0.36 -4.54 -41.49
C GLU A 442 0.90 -3.70 -41.33
N PHE A 443 0.77 -2.37 -41.28
CA PHE A 443 1.90 -1.47 -41.07
C PHE A 443 2.58 -1.70 -39.71
N ALA A 444 1.79 -1.90 -38.65
CA ALA A 444 2.30 -2.16 -37.31
C ALA A 444 3.04 -3.51 -37.19
N ILE A 445 2.58 -4.54 -37.89
CA ILE A 445 3.17 -5.89 -37.84
C ILE A 445 4.46 -5.94 -38.67
N ASN A 446 4.41 -5.43 -39.90
CA ASN A 446 5.50 -5.61 -40.86
C ASN A 446 6.58 -4.53 -40.74
N SER A 447 6.24 -3.32 -40.27
CA SER A 447 7.21 -2.24 -40.05
C SER A 447 7.01 -1.59 -38.67
N PRO A 448 7.29 -2.33 -37.57
CA PRO A 448 6.94 -1.90 -36.21
C PRO A 448 7.68 -0.64 -35.78
N THR A 449 8.93 -0.46 -36.21
CA THR A 449 9.71 0.74 -35.86
C THR A 449 9.22 1.99 -36.59
N ALA A 450 8.86 1.89 -37.87
CA ALA A 450 8.26 2.98 -38.63
C ALA A 450 6.89 3.34 -38.06
N TYR A 451 6.05 2.34 -37.78
CA TYR A 451 4.73 2.53 -37.18
C TYR A 451 4.80 3.20 -35.80
N GLN A 452 5.79 2.82 -34.97
CA GLN A 452 5.97 3.42 -33.65
C GLN A 452 6.39 4.89 -33.74
N HIS A 453 7.21 5.27 -34.72
CA HIS A 453 7.52 6.67 -35.02
C HIS A 453 6.30 7.41 -35.57
N ALA A 454 5.52 6.78 -36.46
CA ALA A 454 4.28 7.34 -36.96
C ALA A 454 3.27 7.63 -35.82
N CYS A 455 3.21 6.78 -34.80
CA CYS A 455 2.32 6.99 -33.64
C CYS A 455 2.74 8.12 -32.71
N LYS A 456 4.02 8.54 -32.74
CA LYS A 456 4.50 9.68 -31.95
C LYS A 456 4.09 11.02 -32.56
N ASP A 457 4.02 11.08 -33.89
CA ASP A 457 3.53 12.25 -34.62
C ASP A 457 2.03 12.08 -34.90
N LYS A 458 1.19 12.80 -34.16
CA LYS A 458 -0.27 12.63 -34.23
C LYS A 458 -0.86 12.96 -35.61
N ASN A 459 -0.14 13.72 -36.44
CA ASN A 459 -0.65 14.24 -37.70
C ASN A 459 -0.20 13.46 -38.93
N ILE A 460 0.87 12.65 -38.84
CA ILE A 460 1.46 11.97 -40.00
C ILE A 460 0.51 10.97 -40.68
N PHE A 461 -0.46 10.41 -39.94
CA PHE A 461 -1.46 9.51 -40.53
C PHE A 461 -2.45 10.22 -41.45
N SER A 462 -2.63 11.55 -41.33
CA SER A 462 -3.45 12.33 -42.26
C SER A 462 -2.81 12.41 -43.66
N GLU A 463 -1.49 12.25 -43.74
CA GLU A 463 -0.71 12.24 -44.98
C GLU A 463 -0.62 10.84 -45.62
N MET A 464 -1.24 9.83 -45.01
CA MET A 464 -1.25 8.43 -45.46
C MET A 464 -2.68 7.93 -45.79
N PRO A 465 -3.40 8.55 -46.76
CA PRO A 465 -4.81 8.26 -47.02
C PRO A 465 -5.08 6.82 -47.51
N TRP A 466 -4.05 6.11 -48.01
CA TRP A 466 -4.16 4.71 -48.43
C TRP A 466 -4.20 3.72 -47.25
N ILE A 467 -3.78 4.13 -46.06
CA ILE A 467 -3.88 3.31 -44.85
C ILE A 467 -5.30 3.43 -44.30
N LYS A 468 -6.12 2.41 -44.55
CA LYS A 468 -7.51 2.40 -44.10
C LYS A 468 -7.59 2.01 -42.63
N ASP A 469 -8.21 2.89 -41.85
CA ASP A 469 -8.60 2.60 -40.47
C ASP A 469 -9.85 1.72 -40.46
N LYS A 470 -9.70 0.46 -40.04
CA LYS A 470 -10.86 -0.43 -39.78
C LYS A 470 -11.59 -0.05 -38.49
N LYS A 471 -11.05 0.87 -37.69
CA LYS A 471 -11.62 1.31 -36.42
C LYS A 471 -12.61 2.46 -36.67
N LYS A 472 -13.87 2.28 -36.25
CA LYS A 472 -14.85 3.37 -36.21
C LYS A 472 -14.33 4.50 -35.30
N PRO A 473 -14.70 5.78 -35.55
CA PRO A 473 -14.26 6.92 -34.73
C PRO A 473 -14.49 6.69 -33.24
N ASP A 474 -13.63 7.25 -32.39
CA ASP A 474 -13.84 7.21 -30.95
C ASP A 474 -15.17 7.90 -30.60
N GLY A 475 -16.02 7.24 -29.81
CA GLY A 475 -17.37 7.71 -29.51
C GLY A 475 -18.47 7.20 -30.46
N TYR A 476 -18.13 6.56 -31.58
CA TYR A 476 -19.14 6.04 -32.52
C TYR A 476 -20.13 5.07 -31.86
N TRP A 477 -19.68 4.22 -30.94
CA TRP A 477 -20.55 3.30 -30.20
C TRP A 477 -21.15 3.88 -28.90
N ASP A 478 -20.91 5.17 -28.62
CA ASP A 478 -21.56 5.90 -27.54
C ASP A 478 -22.89 6.53 -27.97
N VAL A 479 -23.18 6.53 -29.28
CA VAL A 479 -24.47 6.92 -29.86
C VAL A 479 -25.39 5.70 -29.90
N LYS A 480 -26.57 5.83 -29.31
CA LYS A 480 -27.53 4.73 -29.12
C LYS A 480 -28.00 4.16 -30.47
N GLU A 481 -28.32 5.04 -31.40
CA GLU A 481 -28.84 4.72 -32.74
C GLU A 481 -27.88 3.80 -33.50
N HIS A 482 -26.58 4.11 -33.47
CA HIS A 482 -25.55 3.30 -34.13
C HIS A 482 -25.46 1.88 -33.55
N VAL A 483 -25.63 1.74 -32.24
CA VAL A 483 -25.62 0.44 -31.56
C VAL A 483 -26.88 -0.36 -31.88
N LEU A 484 -28.05 0.29 -31.98
CA LEU A 484 -29.32 -0.35 -32.33
C LEU A 484 -29.34 -0.81 -33.80
N GLU A 485 -28.92 0.05 -34.73
CA GLU A 485 -28.81 -0.29 -36.16
C GLU A 485 -27.87 -1.47 -36.41
N GLU A 486 -26.71 -1.49 -35.72
CA GLU A 486 -25.77 -2.60 -35.83
C GLU A 486 -26.35 -3.88 -35.18
N GLY A 487 -27.07 -3.74 -34.07
CA GLY A 487 -27.74 -4.85 -33.37
C GLY A 487 -28.78 -5.56 -34.23
N LYS A 488 -29.59 -4.82 -35.00
CA LYS A 488 -30.64 -5.35 -35.89
C LYS A 488 -30.11 -6.30 -36.98
N LYS A 489 -28.83 -6.23 -37.31
CA LYS A 489 -28.19 -7.11 -38.31
C LYS A 489 -28.01 -8.55 -37.83
N TYR A 490 -28.12 -8.79 -36.52
CA TYR A 490 -27.87 -10.08 -35.90
C TYR A 490 -29.18 -10.76 -35.47
N LYS A 491 -29.19 -12.09 -35.54
CA LYS A 491 -30.36 -12.91 -35.22
C LYS A 491 -30.71 -12.95 -33.73
N ASN A 492 -29.71 -12.84 -32.86
CA ASN A 492 -29.90 -12.89 -31.41
C ASN A 492 -28.72 -12.25 -30.67
N ARG A 493 -28.89 -12.07 -29.35
CA ARG A 493 -27.89 -11.48 -28.45
C ARG A 493 -26.53 -12.16 -28.52
N THR A 494 -26.51 -13.49 -28.72
CA THR A 494 -25.28 -14.28 -28.78
C THR A 494 -24.52 -13.96 -30.07
N ALA A 495 -25.21 -13.98 -31.21
CA ALA A 495 -24.66 -13.61 -32.52
C ALA A 495 -24.11 -12.17 -32.52
N PHE A 496 -24.81 -11.23 -31.88
CA PHE A 496 -24.34 -9.85 -31.72
C PHE A 496 -23.08 -9.74 -30.86
N SER A 497 -23.00 -10.49 -29.77
CA SER A 497 -21.83 -10.45 -28.88
C SER A 497 -20.55 -10.97 -29.55
N VAL A 498 -20.68 -11.93 -30.46
CA VAL A 498 -19.57 -12.49 -31.24
C VAL A 498 -19.22 -11.61 -32.43
N GLY A 499 -20.21 -11.12 -33.17
CA GLY A 499 -19.99 -10.37 -34.41
C GLY A 499 -19.62 -8.89 -34.24
N ALA A 500 -20.14 -8.23 -33.20
CA ALA A 500 -19.94 -6.80 -32.95
C ALA A 500 -19.72 -6.52 -31.45
N TYR A 501 -18.68 -7.14 -30.88
CA TYR A 501 -18.41 -7.12 -29.44
C TYR A 501 -18.33 -5.70 -28.83
N THR A 502 -17.75 -4.72 -29.52
CA THR A 502 -17.65 -3.34 -29.02
C THR A 502 -19.02 -2.66 -28.91
N ALA A 503 -19.90 -2.86 -29.90
CA ALA A 503 -21.27 -2.37 -29.88
C ALA A 503 -22.09 -3.09 -28.81
N TRP A 504 -22.00 -4.42 -28.74
CA TRP A 504 -22.66 -5.23 -27.70
C TRP A 504 -22.26 -4.84 -26.28
N LYS A 505 -20.97 -4.57 -26.05
CA LYS A 505 -20.46 -4.14 -24.74
C LYS A 505 -21.06 -2.80 -24.32
N LYS A 506 -21.24 -1.86 -25.25
CA LYS A 506 -21.89 -0.56 -25.00
C LYS A 506 -23.39 -0.74 -24.78
N ALA A 507 -24.07 -1.54 -25.60
CA ALA A 507 -25.48 -1.90 -25.42
C ALA A 507 -25.74 -2.49 -24.02
N LYS A 508 -24.89 -3.41 -23.56
CA LYS A 508 -24.99 -4.01 -22.22
C LYS A 508 -24.70 -3.01 -21.10
N LYS A 509 -23.74 -2.10 -21.29
CA LYS A 509 -23.35 -1.10 -20.29
C LYS A 509 -24.47 -0.07 -20.08
N TYR A 510 -25.12 0.37 -21.14
CA TYR A 510 -26.14 1.43 -21.11
C TYR A 510 -27.59 0.90 -21.09
N GLY A 511 -27.78 -0.43 -21.05
CA GLY A 511 -29.10 -1.05 -20.98
C GLY A 511 -29.86 -1.14 -22.31
N TRP A 512 -29.28 -0.71 -23.43
CA TRP A 512 -29.93 -0.71 -24.75
C TRP A 512 -30.14 -2.10 -25.34
N ILE A 513 -29.60 -3.16 -24.71
CA ILE A 513 -29.68 -4.53 -25.24
C ILE A 513 -31.10 -5.10 -25.27
N ASP A 514 -31.97 -4.60 -24.38
CA ASP A 514 -33.37 -4.99 -24.30
C ASP A 514 -34.24 -4.23 -25.31
N GLU A 515 -33.72 -3.13 -25.89
CA GLU A 515 -34.39 -2.30 -26.89
C GLU A 515 -34.08 -2.72 -28.33
N ILE A 516 -33.13 -3.63 -28.52
CA ILE A 516 -32.81 -4.17 -29.85
C ILE A 516 -33.85 -5.23 -30.20
N GLU A 517 -34.66 -4.93 -31.22
CA GLU A 517 -35.49 -5.92 -31.89
C GLU A 517 -34.59 -6.86 -32.70
N TRP A 518 -34.54 -8.12 -32.29
CA TRP A 518 -33.77 -9.16 -32.95
C TRP A 518 -34.57 -9.73 -34.12
N ALA A 519 -33.92 -9.97 -35.26
CA ALA A 519 -34.59 -10.57 -36.40
C ALA A 519 -35.14 -11.97 -36.04
N THR A 520 -36.46 -12.10 -35.94
CA THR A 520 -37.14 -13.39 -35.76
C THR A 520 -37.26 -14.10 -37.10
N ARG A 521 -36.35 -15.04 -37.36
CA ARG A 521 -36.57 -16.26 -38.17
C ARG A 521 -35.38 -17.21 -38.05
#